data_AF-A0A9J7AUN4-F1
#
_entry.id   AF-A0A9J7AUN4-F1
#
_cell.length_a   1.000
_cell.length_b   1.000
_cell.length_c   1.000
_cell.angle_alpha   90.00
_cell.angle_beta   90.00
_cell.angle_gamma   90.00
#
_symmetry.space_group_name_H-M   'P 1'
#
loop_
_entity.id
_entity.type
_entity.pdbx_description
1 polymer ?
#
loop_
_entity_poly.entity_id
_entity_poly.type
_entity_poly.pdbx_seq_one_letter_code
_entity_poly.pdbx_strand_id
1 'polypeptide(L)' 'MSNFLTPGSFVLLADEPDWGIGQIQSVVGDRVTVNFEHRGKQLINSAKVDLVDADGMVEERRAARFG' A
#
# COMPACT_ATOMS: atom_id res chain seq x y z
N MET A 1 -13.38 4.89 -8.90
CA MET A 1 -12.83 3.97 -7.88
C MET A 1 -11.48 3.52 -8.39
N SER A 2 -10.45 3.73 -7.59
CA SER A 2 -9.07 3.71 -8.04
C SER A 2 -8.62 2.28 -8.40
N ASN A 3 -8.20 2.11 -9.64
CA ASN A 3 -7.94 0.82 -10.30
C ASN A 3 -6.68 0.09 -9.82
N PHE A 4 -6.05 0.54 -8.72
CA PHE A 4 -4.77 0.05 -8.19
C PHE A 4 -4.89 -0.85 -6.95
N LEU A 5 -6.09 -1.03 -6.38
CA LEU A 5 -6.29 -1.93 -5.25
C LEU A 5 -6.29 -3.39 -5.72
N THR A 6 -5.12 -3.90 -6.10
CA THR A 6 -4.90 -5.29 -6.51
C THR A 6 -3.74 -5.91 -5.74
N PRO A 7 -3.76 -7.24 -5.51
CA PRO A 7 -2.62 -7.93 -4.91
C PRO A 7 -1.32 -7.63 -5.66
N GLY A 8 -0.27 -7.27 -4.91
CA GLY A 8 1.05 -6.91 -5.44
C GLY A 8 1.31 -5.40 -5.49
N SER A 9 0.28 -4.57 -5.66
CA SER A 9 0.39 -3.10 -5.67
C SER A 9 0.86 -2.57 -4.32
N PHE A 10 1.57 -1.45 -4.36
CA PHE A 10 2.09 -0.76 -3.18
C PHE A 10 1.28 0.50 -2.88
N VAL A 11 1.04 0.74 -1.59
CA VAL A 11 0.22 1.85 -1.10
C VAL A 11 0.79 2.48 0.16
N LEU A 12 0.42 3.73 0.40
CA LEU A 12 0.52 4.40 1.70
C LEU A 12 -0.87 4.53 2.32
N LEU A 13 -0.94 4.50 3.66
CA LEU A 13 -2.13 4.88 4.39
C LEU A 13 -2.05 6.37 4.72
N ALA A 14 -2.95 7.19 4.17
CA ALA A 14 -2.85 8.65 4.24
C ALA A 14 -2.83 9.19 5.68
N ASP A 15 -3.62 8.58 6.58
CA ASP A 15 -3.73 8.98 7.98
C ASP A 15 -2.57 8.48 8.85
N GLU A 16 -1.79 7.52 8.37
CA GLU A 16 -0.73 6.83 9.12
C GLU A 16 0.53 6.69 8.26
N PRO A 17 1.12 7.81 7.79
CA PRO A 17 2.28 7.77 6.88
C PRO A 17 3.50 7.08 7.51
N ASP A 18 3.63 7.13 8.84
CA ASP A 18 4.72 6.52 9.61
C ASP A 18 4.71 4.98 9.55
N TRP A 19 3.63 4.35 9.09
CA TRP A 19 3.58 2.89 8.90
C TRP A 19 4.44 2.46 7.70
N GLY A 20 4.85 3.40 6.86
CA GLY A 20 5.67 3.17 5.67
C GLY A 20 4.87 2.62 4.50
N ILE A 21 5.58 2.23 3.43
CA ILE A 21 4.95 1.65 2.25
C ILE A 21 4.40 0.27 2.62
N GLY A 22 3.18 -0.03 2.17
CA GLY A 22 2.55 -1.32 2.35
C GLY A 22 2.27 -2.02 1.03
N GLN A 23 2.47 -3.33 0.98
CA GLN A 23 2.09 -4.15 -0.17
C GLN A 23 0.73 -4.78 0.05
N ILE A 24 -0.18 -4.63 -0.92
CA ILE A 24 -1.48 -5.30 -0.92
C ILE A 24 -1.27 -6.80 -1.11
N GLN A 25 -1.78 -7.60 -0.18
CA GLN A 25 -1.76 -9.07 -0.24
C GLN A 25 -3.08 -9.66 -0.76
N SER A 26 -4.21 -9.04 -0.43
CA SER A 26 -5.54 -9.49 -0.88
C SER A 26 -6.56 -8.36 -0.86
N VAL A 27 -7.60 -8.48 -1.68
CA VAL A 27 -8.72 -7.54 -1.78
C VAL A 27 -10.02 -8.32 -1.85
N VAL A 28 -10.94 -8.05 -0.92
CA VAL A 28 -12.27 -8.68 -0.85
C VAL A 28 -13.31 -7.59 -0.60
N GLY A 29 -13.91 -7.06 -1.67
CA GLY A 29 -14.71 -5.84 -1.60
C GLY A 29 -13.88 -4.69 -1.04
N ASP A 30 -14.39 -4.00 -0.02
CA ASP A 30 -13.68 -2.89 0.64
C ASP A 30 -12.64 -3.36 1.68
N ARG A 31 -12.47 -4.67 1.87
CA ARG A 31 -11.51 -5.24 2.83
C ARG A 31 -10.20 -5.55 2.12
N VAL A 32 -9.18 -4.74 2.38
CA VAL A 32 -7.85 -4.83 1.78
C VAL A 32 -6.86 -5.31 2.84
N THR A 33 -6.18 -6.43 2.62
CA THR A 33 -5.08 -6.85 3.48
C THR A 33 -3.78 -6.25 2.95
N VAL A 34 -3.10 -5.45 3.76
CA VAL A 34 -1.85 -4.77 3.40
C VAL A 34 -0.76 -5.15 4.40
N ASN A 35 0.45 -5.45 3.93
CA ASN A 35 1.61 -5.63 4.79
C ASN A 35 2.51 -4.39 4.74
N PHE A 36 2.46 -3.56 5.78
CA PHE A 36 3.20 -2.31 5.92
C PHE A 36 4.62 -2.52 6.46
N GLU A 37 5.58 -1.74 5.97
CA GLU A 37 7.00 -1.78 6.38
C GLU A 37 7.22 -1.69 7.90
N HIS A 38 6.46 -0.84 8.60
CA HIS A 38 6.68 -0.55 10.03
C HIS A 38 5.54 -0.99 10.95
N ARG A 39 4.43 -1.48 10.38
CA ARG A 39 3.26 -1.95 11.15
C ARG A 39 2.82 -3.38 10.83
N GLY A 40 3.55 -4.06 9.93
CA GLY A 40 3.25 -5.41 9.52
C GLY A 40 1.89 -5.53 8.83
N LYS A 41 1.31 -6.74 8.89
CA LYS A 41 0.05 -7.06 8.22
C LYS A 41 -1.15 -6.44 8.93
N GLN A 42 -1.90 -5.61 8.21
CA GLN A 42 -3.10 -4.94 8.66
C GLN A 42 -4.27 -5.21 7.70
N LEU A 43 -5.47 -5.29 8.27
CA LEU A 43 -6.70 -5.32 7.49
C LEU A 43 -7.28 -3.91 7.44
N ILE A 44 -7.39 -3.38 6.24
CA ILE A 44 -7.86 -2.02 5.96
C ILE A 44 -9.27 -2.07 5.39
N ASN A 45 -10.10 -1.10 5.78
CA ASN A 45 -11.40 -0.86 5.16
C ASN A 45 -11.27 0.35 4.21
N SER A 46 -11.12 0.11 2.91
CA SER A 46 -10.89 1.16 1.90
C SER A 46 -12.10 2.05 1.63
N ALA A 47 -13.27 1.74 2.20
CA ALA A 47 -14.42 2.65 2.17
C ALA A 47 -14.38 3.70 3.30
N LYS A 48 -13.43 3.59 4.24
CA LYS A 48 -13.33 4.46 5.43
C LYS A 48 -12.02 5.22 5.53
N VAL A 49 -10.99 4.78 4.83
CA VAL A 49 -9.66 5.39 4.85
C VAL A 49 -9.11 5.49 3.45
N ASP A 50 -8.20 6.45 3.26
CA ASP A 50 -7.56 6.67 1.97
C ASP A 50 -6.25 5.90 1.87
N LEU A 51 -6.20 5.03 0.86
CA LEU A 51 -4.96 4.43 0.39
C LEU A 51 -4.46 5.24 -0.81
N VAL A 52 -3.18 5.58 -0.80
CA VAL A 52 -2.52 6.34 -1.88
C VAL A 52 -1.58 5.39 -2.62
N ASP A 53 -1.61 5.40 -3.96
CA ASP A 53 -0.69 4.64 -4.80
C ASP A 53 0.77 4.99 -4.48
N ALA A 54 1.61 3.97 -4.26
CA ALA A 54 3.02 4.11 -3.97
C ALA A 54 3.91 3.28 -4.93
N ASP A 55 3.38 2.75 -6.03
CA ASP A 55 4.16 1.94 -6.98
C ASP A 55 5.34 2.76 -7.54
N GLY A 56 5.11 4.03 -7.90
CA GLY A 56 6.18 4.93 -8.38
C GLY A 56 7.31 5.13 -7.36
N MET A 57 6.97 5.27 -6.07
CA MET A 57 7.97 5.41 -5.00
C MET A 57 8.81 4.14 -4.82
N VAL A 58 8.18 2.97 -4.99
CA VAL A 58 8.88 1.68 -4.92
C VAL A 58 9.83 1.51 -6.12
N GLU A 59 9.42 1.90 -7.32
CA GLU A 59 10.28 1.87 -8.51
C GLU A 59 11.49 2.79 -8.36
N GLU A 60 11.32 4.01 -7.86
CA GLU A 60 12.43 4.92 -7.54
C GLU A 60 13.40 4.33 -6.50
N ARG A 61 12.87 3.77 -5.41
CA ARG A 61 13.67 3.07 -4.39
C ARG A 61 14.42 1.85 -4.94
N ARG A 62 13.89 1.20 -5.98
CA ARG A 62 14.58 0.09 -6.67
C ARG A 62 15.68 0.64 -7.56
N ALA A 63 15.39 1.64 -8.40
CA ALA A 63 16.37 2.26 -9.29
C ALA A 63 17.59 2.81 -8.52
N ALA A 64 17.36 3.46 -7.37
CA ALA A 64 18.41 4.01 -6.53
C ALA A 64 19.34 2.95 -5.87
N ARG A 65 18.96 1.67 -5.83
CA ARG A 65 19.81 0.58 -5.31
C ARG A 65 20.76 0.00 -6.35
N PHE A 66 20.56 0.32 -7.63
CA PHE A 66 21.35 -0.20 -8.75
C PHE A 66 22.17 0.88 -9.47
N GLY A 67 22.19 2.11 -8.96
CA GLY A 67 23.13 3.17 -9.35
C GLY A 67 24.32 3.23 -8.40
#